data_AF-A0A954KFU4-F1
#
_entry.id   AF-A0A954KFU4-F1
#
_cell.length_a   1.000
_cell.length_b   1.000
_cell.length_c   1.000
_cell.angle_alpha   90.00
_cell.angle_beta   90.00
_cell.angle_gamma   90.00
#
_symmetry.space_group_name_H-M   'P 1'
#
loop_
_entity.id
_entity.type
_entity.pdbx_description
1 polymer ?
#
loop_
_entity_poly.entity_id
_entity_poly.type
_entity_poly.pdbx_seq_one_letter_code
_entity_poly.pdbx_strand_id
1 'polypeptide(L)'
;MKALISTWIRVLGLVVILVTASCSQNPAPAPTADEMAEVASEEMAETTATDDSLVVDEFHNPLSAEQISEGWISLFDGETLYGWVSNEDSVNWHVADGCITSDTGEKGLLHTSVPFADYELTCDFRFDPGGNSGLFLRTKHIPENAQTDCYELNLADAHPTGHTTGSYVDLK
;
A
#
# COMPACT_ATOMS: atom_id res chain seq x y z
N MET A 1 -10.10 16.30 10.21
CA MET A 1 -10.06 14.84 9.92
C MET A 1 -8.61 14.39 9.89
N LYS A 2 -8.20 13.28 10.51
CA LYS A 2 -6.76 12.95 10.62
C LYS A 2 -6.42 11.67 9.83
N ALA A 3 -5.32 11.61 9.04
CA ALA A 3 -4.98 10.50 8.13
C ALA A 3 -3.50 10.04 8.18
N LEU A 4 -3.18 8.73 8.04
CA LEU A 4 -1.81 8.16 8.13
C LEU A 4 -1.44 7.27 6.90
N ILE A 5 -0.16 7.25 6.48
CA ILE A 5 0.47 6.34 5.45
C ILE A 5 1.88 5.95 5.99
N SER A 6 2.48 4.77 5.74
CA SER A 6 3.84 4.41 6.27
C SER A 6 4.70 3.42 5.45
N THR A 7 6.05 3.53 5.39
CA THR A 7 6.97 2.40 5.02
C THR A 7 8.51 2.55 5.28
N TRP A 8 9.22 1.44 5.62
CA TRP A 8 10.69 1.30 5.88
C TRP A 8 11.35 0.04 5.24
N ILE A 9 12.68 -0.16 5.31
CA ILE A 9 13.56 -1.06 4.49
C ILE A 9 14.21 -2.22 5.27
N ARG A 10 14.42 -3.42 4.65
CA ARG A 10 15.70 -4.20 4.67
C ARG A 10 15.92 -5.15 3.46
N VAL A 11 17.17 -5.16 2.99
CA VAL A 11 17.78 -6.05 1.98
C VAL A 11 18.04 -7.43 2.58
N LEU A 12 17.61 -8.51 1.92
CA LEU A 12 18.23 -9.83 2.09
C LEU A 12 18.22 -10.62 0.77
N GLY A 13 19.39 -11.12 0.38
CA GLY A 13 19.62 -11.87 -0.85
C GLY A 13 18.89 -13.22 -0.85
N LEU A 14 18.23 -13.50 -1.97
CA LEU A 14 17.51 -14.73 -2.27
C LEU A 14 18.49 -15.90 -2.54
N VAL A 15 18.39 -16.98 -1.77
CA VAL A 15 18.89 -18.30 -2.20
C VAL A 15 17.72 -19.06 -2.80
N VAL A 16 17.76 -19.28 -4.11
CA VAL A 16 16.78 -20.08 -4.86
C VAL A 16 17.10 -21.57 -4.67
N ILE A 17 16.17 -22.33 -4.08
CA ILE A 17 16.15 -23.79 -4.25
C ILE A 17 14.95 -24.14 -5.13
N LEU A 18 15.28 -24.59 -6.34
CA LEU A 18 14.35 -25.07 -7.35
C LEU A 18 13.89 -26.49 -6.99
N VAL A 19 12.62 -26.68 -6.66
CA VAL A 19 11.98 -28.00 -6.62
C VAL A 19 10.93 -28.02 -7.73
N THR A 20 11.14 -28.89 -8.73
CA THR A 20 10.16 -29.11 -9.79
C THR A 20 9.25 -30.27 -9.39
N ALA A 21 7.98 -29.96 -9.12
CA ALA A 21 6.93 -30.97 -9.03
C ALA A 21 6.23 -31.06 -10.40
N SER A 22 6.36 -32.20 -11.07
CA SER A 22 5.71 -32.50 -12.34
C SER A 22 4.22 -32.81 -12.09
N CYS A 23 3.32 -32.05 -12.72
CA CYS A 23 1.89 -32.37 -12.77
C CYS A 23 1.60 -33.30 -13.96
N SER A 24 1.00 -34.48 -13.71
CA SER A 24 0.22 -35.18 -14.73
C SER A 24 -1.25 -35.15 -14.35
N GLN A 25 -2.06 -34.48 -15.16
CA GLN A 25 -3.52 -34.44 -15.06
C GLN A 25 -4.13 -35.77 -15.50
N ASN A 26 -5.15 -36.22 -14.77
CA ASN A 26 -6.34 -36.79 -15.38
C ASN A 26 -7.54 -36.45 -14.47
N PRO A 27 -8.70 -35.98 -14.98
CA PRO A 27 -9.81 -35.58 -14.12
C PRO A 27 -10.55 -36.82 -13.63
N ALA A 28 -10.80 -36.90 -12.32
CA ALA A 28 -11.67 -37.93 -11.74
C ALA A 28 -13.16 -37.60 -12.02
N PRO A 29 -14.01 -38.60 -12.28
CA PRO A 29 -15.45 -38.38 -12.41
C PRO A 29 -16.08 -37.98 -11.07
N ALA A 30 -17.16 -37.20 -11.13
CA ALA A 30 -17.85 -36.67 -9.96
C ALA A 30 -18.33 -37.78 -8.99
N PRO A 31 -18.19 -37.59 -7.66
CA PRO A 31 -18.62 -38.57 -6.67
C PRO A 31 -20.15 -38.63 -6.55
N THR A 32 -20.66 -39.84 -6.28
CA THR A 32 -22.11 -40.09 -6.10
C THR A 32 -22.57 -39.81 -4.67
N ALA A 33 -23.87 -39.54 -4.52
CA ALA A 33 -24.52 -38.98 -3.32
C ALA A 33 -24.43 -39.79 -2.02
N ASP A 34 -23.84 -41.00 -2.02
CA ASP A 34 -23.69 -41.85 -0.84
C ASP A 34 -22.35 -41.67 -0.10
N GLU A 35 -21.36 -40.96 -0.67
CA GLU A 35 -20.05 -40.69 -0.02
C GLU A 35 -19.99 -39.37 0.77
N MET A 36 -21.09 -38.60 0.85
CA MET A 36 -21.13 -37.30 1.53
C MET A 36 -21.53 -37.36 3.02
N ALA A 37 -21.84 -38.53 3.57
CA ALA A 37 -22.37 -38.67 4.92
C ALA A 37 -21.34 -39.13 5.98
N GLU A 38 -20.14 -39.56 5.58
CA GLU A 38 -19.12 -40.14 6.48
C GLU A 38 -17.83 -39.30 6.55
N VAL A 39 -17.88 -38.02 6.14
CA VAL A 39 -16.72 -37.10 6.26
C VAL A 39 -16.99 -35.99 7.28
N ALA A 40 -18.13 -36.05 7.98
CA ALA A 40 -18.64 -34.96 8.81
C ALA A 40 -18.41 -35.13 10.33
N SER A 41 -17.70 -36.17 10.80
CA SER A 41 -17.65 -36.47 12.25
C SER A 41 -16.27 -36.72 12.86
N GLU A 42 -15.16 -36.66 12.12
CA GLU A 42 -13.83 -36.99 12.66
C GLU A 42 -12.74 -36.00 12.26
N GLU A 43 -12.86 -34.72 12.64
CA GLU A 43 -11.66 -33.87 12.76
C GLU A 43 -11.87 -32.73 13.77
N MET A 44 -12.42 -33.07 14.93
CA MET A 44 -12.36 -32.24 16.13
C MET A 44 -11.63 -33.00 17.23
N ALA A 45 -10.29 -33.03 17.16
CA ALA A 45 -9.39 -33.18 18.31
C ALA A 45 -7.93 -33.19 17.81
N GLU A 46 -7.20 -32.10 18.03
CA GLU A 46 -5.97 -32.07 18.84
C GLU A 46 -5.27 -30.71 18.65
N THR A 47 -5.45 -29.83 19.63
CA THR A 47 -4.69 -28.60 19.78
C THR A 47 -3.24 -28.94 20.11
N THR A 48 -2.36 -28.86 19.11
CA THR A 48 -0.94 -28.62 19.36
C THR A 48 -0.68 -27.14 19.14
N ALA A 49 -0.26 -26.45 20.20
CA ALA A 49 0.19 -25.07 20.17
C ALA A 49 1.40 -24.95 19.22
N THR A 50 1.16 -24.60 17.97
CA THR A 50 2.18 -24.01 17.10
C THR A 50 2.36 -22.58 17.54
N ASP A 51 3.56 -22.30 18.03
CA ASP A 51 4.17 -20.99 18.21
C ASP A 51 3.68 -20.01 17.13
N ASP A 52 2.64 -19.25 17.48
CA ASP A 52 2.10 -18.15 16.72
C ASP A 52 3.07 -16.98 16.89
N SER A 53 4.26 -17.16 16.33
CA SER A 53 5.08 -16.03 15.95
C SER A 53 4.29 -15.29 14.87
N LEU A 54 3.45 -14.37 15.33
CA LEU A 54 2.79 -13.38 14.51
C LEU A 54 3.88 -12.80 13.61
N VAL A 55 3.87 -13.17 12.34
CA VAL A 55 4.44 -12.36 11.28
C VAL A 55 3.66 -11.07 11.33
N VAL A 56 4.14 -10.15 12.17
CA VAL A 56 3.79 -8.75 12.11
C VAL A 56 4.23 -8.30 10.73
N ASP A 57 3.26 -8.20 9.83
CA ASP A 57 3.45 -7.59 8.52
C ASP A 57 4.03 -6.19 8.75
N GLU A 58 5.34 -6.05 8.52
CA GLU A 58 6.17 -4.92 8.98
C GLU A 58 5.74 -3.59 8.34
N PHE A 59 4.85 -3.66 7.35
CA PHE A 59 4.45 -2.57 6.48
C PHE A 59 3.01 -2.10 6.69
N HIS A 60 2.19 -2.87 7.41
CA HIS A 60 0.84 -2.44 7.79
C HIS A 60 0.89 -1.72 9.14
N ASN A 61 0.58 -0.42 9.14
CA ASN A 61 0.47 0.39 10.35
C ASN A 61 -1.00 0.62 10.70
N PRO A 62 -1.66 -0.34 11.37
CA PRO A 62 -3.04 -0.17 11.77
C PRO A 62 -3.14 0.97 12.79
N LEU A 63 -4.23 1.74 12.70
CA LEU A 63 -4.47 2.80 13.67
C LEU A 63 -4.52 2.22 15.10
N SER A 64 -3.87 2.90 16.04
CA SER A 64 -3.99 2.59 17.46
C SER A 64 -5.41 2.86 17.96
N ALA A 65 -5.80 2.22 19.07
CA ALA A 65 -7.10 2.49 19.70
C ALA A 65 -7.27 3.98 20.07
N GLU A 66 -6.18 4.65 20.45
CA GLU A 66 -6.16 6.09 20.74
C GLU A 66 -6.45 6.90 19.46
N GLN A 67 -5.74 6.62 18.37
CA GLN A 67 -5.97 7.28 17.07
C GLN A 67 -7.41 7.08 16.59
N ILE A 68 -7.97 5.87 16.72
CA ILE A 68 -9.37 5.62 16.38
C ILE A 68 -10.30 6.48 17.26
N SER A 69 -10.04 6.55 18.57
CA SER A 69 -10.86 7.36 19.50
C SER A 69 -10.76 8.87 19.23
N GLU A 70 -9.64 9.34 18.66
CA GLU A 70 -9.43 10.72 18.22
C GLU A 70 -10.05 11.02 16.84
N GLY A 71 -10.58 10.00 16.16
CA GLY A 71 -11.22 10.12 14.85
C GLY A 71 -10.24 10.12 13.66
N TRP A 72 -9.06 9.50 13.82
CA TRP A 72 -8.22 9.16 12.67
C TRP A 72 -8.89 8.10 11.78
N ILE A 73 -8.66 8.20 10.48
CA ILE A 73 -9.01 7.16 9.51
C ILE A 73 -7.74 6.72 8.76
N SER A 74 -7.64 5.43 8.45
CA SER A 74 -6.59 4.98 7.55
C SER A 74 -7.02 5.27 6.11
N LEU A 75 -6.13 5.87 5.32
CA LEU A 75 -6.37 6.09 3.88
C LEU A 75 -5.84 4.93 3.02
N PHE A 76 -5.11 3.99 3.63
CA PHE A 76 -4.52 2.88 2.94
C PHE A 76 -4.63 1.62 3.81
N ASP A 77 -5.05 0.52 3.19
CA ASP A 77 -5.27 -0.76 3.87
C ASP A 77 -3.99 -1.63 3.90
N GLY A 78 -2.93 -1.24 3.20
CA GLY A 78 -1.71 -2.05 3.07
C GLY A 78 -1.75 -3.06 1.93
N GLU A 79 -2.90 -3.25 1.28
CA GLU A 79 -3.12 -4.38 0.36
C GLU A 79 -3.59 -3.93 -1.01
N THR A 80 -4.35 -2.84 -1.08
CA THR A 80 -5.05 -2.40 -2.29
C THR A 80 -4.92 -0.89 -2.52
N LEU A 81 -5.16 -0.47 -3.76
CA LEU A 81 -5.34 0.95 -4.10
C LEU A 81 -6.80 1.40 -3.90
N TYR A 82 -7.59 0.71 -3.07
CA TYR A 82 -8.95 1.12 -2.79
C TYR A 82 -8.97 2.53 -2.18
N GLY A 83 -9.82 3.40 -2.72
CA GLY A 83 -9.86 4.80 -2.33
C GLY A 83 -8.79 5.68 -2.98
N TRP A 84 -7.98 5.14 -3.91
CA TRP A 84 -6.98 5.88 -4.68
C TRP A 84 -7.26 5.81 -6.18
N VAL A 85 -6.97 6.90 -6.88
CA VAL A 85 -7.19 7.05 -8.32
C VAL A 85 -5.96 7.73 -8.92
N SER A 86 -5.47 7.20 -10.04
CA SER A 86 -4.39 7.86 -10.80
C SER A 86 -4.97 8.88 -11.76
N ASN A 87 -4.28 10.01 -11.96
CA ASN A 87 -4.67 10.99 -12.97
C ASN A 87 -4.26 10.58 -14.40
N GLU A 88 -3.26 9.72 -14.53
CA GLU A 88 -2.65 9.31 -15.80
C GLU A 88 -2.22 7.85 -15.73
N ASP A 89 -2.37 7.11 -16.83
CA ASP A 89 -1.92 5.71 -16.93
C ASP A 89 -0.39 5.58 -17.16
N SER A 90 0.34 6.71 -17.14
CA SER A 90 1.76 6.80 -17.44
C SER A 90 2.65 6.30 -16.30
N VAL A 91 2.12 6.20 -15.07
CA VAL A 91 2.83 5.75 -13.87
C VAL A 91 2.21 4.46 -13.34
N ASN A 92 3.04 3.49 -12.99
CA ASN A 92 2.59 2.15 -12.61
C ASN A 92 2.26 2.00 -11.12
N TRP A 93 1.34 2.81 -10.61
CA TRP A 93 0.89 2.71 -9.22
C TRP A 93 0.42 1.30 -8.87
N HIS A 94 1.03 0.70 -7.85
CA HIS A 94 0.66 -0.62 -7.35
C HIS A 94 0.98 -0.73 -5.86
N VAL A 95 0.57 -1.84 -5.24
CA VAL A 95 0.95 -2.17 -3.86
C VAL A 95 2.06 -3.21 -3.88
N ALA A 96 3.16 -2.92 -3.19
CA ALA A 96 4.29 -3.84 -2.99
C ALA A 96 4.76 -3.69 -1.54
N ASP A 97 5.03 -4.81 -0.85
CA ASP A 97 5.49 -4.83 0.55
C ASP A 97 4.69 -3.86 1.45
N GLY A 98 3.37 -3.96 1.42
CA GLY A 98 2.49 -3.11 2.21
C GLY A 98 2.61 -1.61 1.96
N CYS A 99 3.10 -1.17 0.80
CA CYS A 99 3.14 0.23 0.39
C CYS A 99 2.59 0.50 -0.99
N ILE A 100 1.99 1.67 -1.13
CA ILE A 100 1.78 2.31 -2.43
C ILE A 100 3.15 2.61 -3.05
N THR A 101 3.40 2.03 -4.22
CA THR A 101 4.68 2.04 -4.90
C THR A 101 4.51 2.44 -6.37
N SER A 102 5.51 3.15 -6.89
CA SER A 102 5.72 3.39 -8.32
C SER A 102 7.21 3.27 -8.63
N ASP A 103 7.57 2.42 -9.57
CA ASP A 103 8.96 2.16 -9.99
C ASP A 103 9.17 2.40 -11.49
N THR A 104 8.10 2.63 -12.26
CA THR A 104 8.16 3.03 -13.67
C THR A 104 7.14 4.11 -14.02
N GLY A 105 7.45 4.89 -15.06
CA GLY A 105 6.67 6.03 -15.50
C GLY A 105 7.43 7.34 -15.36
N GLU A 106 6.94 8.40 -16.04
CA GLU A 106 7.62 9.70 -16.04
C GLU A 106 7.12 10.61 -14.91
N LYS A 107 5.83 10.95 -14.92
CA LYS A 107 5.18 11.84 -13.95
C LYS A 107 3.70 11.51 -13.86
N GLY A 108 3.16 11.58 -12.66
CA GLY A 108 1.74 11.36 -12.41
C GLY A 108 1.40 11.58 -10.95
N LEU A 109 0.11 11.72 -10.68
CA LEU A 109 -0.45 11.89 -9.34
C LEU A 109 -1.36 10.71 -9.01
N LEU A 110 -1.14 10.12 -7.85
CA LEU A 110 -2.12 9.26 -7.19
C LEU A 110 -2.87 10.09 -6.15
N HIS A 111 -4.19 10.20 -6.28
CA HIS A 111 -5.02 11.03 -5.41
C HIS A 111 -6.14 10.22 -4.76
N THR A 112 -6.65 10.70 -3.63
CA THR A 112 -7.79 10.06 -2.98
C THR A 112 -9.03 10.16 -3.86
N SER A 113 -9.84 9.10 -3.89
CA SER A 113 -11.06 9.04 -4.69
C SER A 113 -12.15 10.01 -4.21
N VAL A 114 -11.97 10.58 -3.02
CA VAL A 114 -12.86 11.56 -2.41
C VAL A 114 -12.07 12.77 -1.90
N PRO A 115 -12.67 13.98 -1.93
CA PRO A 115 -12.04 15.19 -1.43
C PRO A 115 -12.15 15.31 0.10
N PHE A 116 -11.15 15.96 0.70
CA PHE A 116 -11.12 16.32 2.12
C PHE A 116 -10.97 17.84 2.26
N ALA A 117 -11.78 18.45 3.13
CA ALA A 117 -11.75 19.89 3.37
C ALA A 117 -10.72 20.28 4.44
N ASP A 118 -11.03 20.00 5.70
CA ASP A 118 -10.16 20.30 6.84
C ASP A 118 -9.62 19.02 7.45
N TYR A 119 -8.29 18.89 7.43
CA TYR A 119 -7.62 17.67 7.85
C TYR A 119 -6.25 17.92 8.48
N GLU A 120 -5.86 16.98 9.34
CA GLU A 120 -4.48 16.68 9.73
C GLU A 120 -4.06 15.45 8.91
N LEU A 121 -2.82 15.42 8.46
CA LEU A 121 -2.28 14.32 7.67
C LEU A 121 -0.92 13.96 8.23
N THR A 122 -0.67 12.67 8.29
CA THR A 122 0.58 12.03 8.61
C THR A 122 0.83 11.03 7.49
N CYS A 123 2.08 10.92 7.07
CA CYS A 123 2.48 9.94 6.10
C CYS A 123 3.98 9.71 6.27
N ASP A 124 4.42 8.48 6.18
CA ASP A 124 5.79 8.13 5.93
C ASP A 124 5.96 7.84 4.45
N PHE A 125 7.14 8.14 3.96
CA PHE A 125 7.53 8.00 2.58
C PHE A 125 8.98 7.55 2.54
N ARG A 126 9.35 6.90 1.44
CA ARG A 126 10.72 6.55 1.11
C ARG A 126 10.91 6.67 -0.39
N PHE A 127 12.12 6.96 -0.82
CA PHE A 127 12.52 6.94 -2.21
C PHE A 127 14.01 6.59 -2.28
N ASP A 128 14.44 6.08 -3.43
CA ASP A 128 15.84 5.79 -3.67
C ASP A 128 16.68 7.08 -3.68
N PRO A 129 17.99 7.02 -3.42
CA PRO A 129 18.86 8.19 -3.46
C PRO A 129 18.72 8.99 -4.75
N GLY A 130 18.47 10.29 -4.63
CA GLY A 130 18.19 11.18 -5.77
C GLY A 130 16.72 11.20 -6.21
N GLY A 131 15.84 10.49 -5.49
CA GLY A 131 14.40 10.55 -5.66
C GLY A 131 13.85 11.95 -5.43
N ASN A 132 12.79 12.25 -6.17
CA ASN A 132 12.03 13.49 -6.07
C ASN A 132 10.55 13.17 -6.24
N SER A 133 9.76 13.52 -5.24
CA SER A 133 8.31 13.34 -5.22
C SER A 133 7.68 14.50 -4.46
N GLY A 134 6.36 14.45 -4.26
CA GLY A 134 5.63 15.51 -3.57
C GLY A 134 4.39 14.98 -2.87
N LEU A 135 4.05 15.61 -1.75
CA LEU A 135 2.73 15.48 -1.13
C LEU A 135 1.85 16.64 -1.62
N PHE A 136 0.85 16.30 -2.44
CA PHE A 136 -0.05 17.27 -3.05
C PHE A 136 -1.32 17.44 -2.22
N LEU A 137 -1.61 18.68 -1.84
CA LEU A 137 -2.68 19.06 -0.92
C LEU A 137 -3.67 19.99 -1.62
N ARG A 138 -4.96 19.88 -1.27
CA ARG A 138 -6.06 20.68 -1.84
C ARG A 138 -6.11 20.67 -3.38
N THR A 139 -5.76 19.53 -3.97
CA THR A 139 -5.79 19.27 -5.41
C THR A 139 -7.22 19.28 -5.94
N LYS A 140 -7.43 19.85 -7.13
CA LYS A 140 -8.70 19.70 -7.87
C LYS A 140 -8.98 18.22 -8.14
N HIS A 141 -10.25 17.84 -8.23
CA HIS A 141 -10.64 16.46 -8.53
C HIS A 141 -10.04 15.94 -9.85
N ILE A 142 -9.89 16.83 -10.83
CA ILE A 142 -9.16 16.56 -12.08
C ILE A 142 -8.15 17.71 -12.23
N PRO A 143 -6.88 17.52 -11.83
CA PRO A 143 -5.84 18.53 -12.02
C PRO A 143 -5.41 18.57 -13.50
N GLU A 144 -5.35 19.76 -14.08
CA GLU A 144 -4.81 19.97 -15.44
C GLU A 144 -3.31 20.25 -15.38
N ASN A 145 -2.86 20.89 -14.29
CA ASN A 145 -1.46 21.21 -14.05
C ASN A 145 -1.15 21.10 -12.55
N ALA A 146 -0.37 20.09 -12.17
CA ALA A 146 -0.03 19.81 -10.77
C ALA A 146 0.69 20.96 -10.06
N GLN A 147 1.47 21.78 -10.80
CA GLN A 147 2.20 22.92 -10.25
C GLN A 147 1.30 24.12 -9.94
N THR A 148 0.08 24.17 -10.49
CA THR A 148 -0.83 25.32 -10.28
C THR A 148 -2.16 24.95 -9.67
N ASP A 149 -2.57 23.70 -9.76
CA ASP A 149 -3.87 23.21 -9.28
C ASP A 149 -3.80 22.57 -7.88
N CYS A 150 -2.61 22.53 -7.28
CA CYS A 150 -2.31 21.86 -6.02
C CYS A 150 -1.37 22.72 -5.18
N TYR A 151 -1.36 22.51 -3.87
CA TYR A 151 -0.21 22.87 -3.03
C TYR A 151 0.72 21.67 -2.93
N GLU A 152 2.01 21.86 -3.11
CA GLU A 152 3.00 20.78 -3.03
C GLU A 152 3.93 21.00 -1.84
N LEU A 153 4.04 19.97 -0.99
CA LEU A 153 5.16 19.79 -0.08
C LEU A 153 6.15 18.86 -0.75
N ASN A 154 7.35 19.37 -1.04
CA ASN A 154 8.36 18.58 -1.74
C ASN A 154 8.84 17.42 -0.86
N LEU A 155 9.14 16.29 -1.48
CA LEU A 155 9.76 15.10 -0.87
C LEU A 155 11.03 14.80 -1.68
N ALA A 156 12.16 15.33 -1.22
CA ALA A 156 13.45 15.16 -1.88
C ALA A 156 14.61 15.37 -0.91
N ASP A 157 15.64 14.53 -1.01
CA ASP A 157 16.88 14.70 -0.25
C ASP A 157 17.63 15.97 -0.69
N ALA A 158 17.72 16.17 -2.01
CA ALA A 158 18.32 17.33 -2.64
C ALA A 158 17.61 17.61 -3.96
N HIS A 159 17.17 18.86 -4.15
CA HIS A 159 16.52 19.29 -5.39
C HIS A 159 17.37 20.36 -6.10
N PRO A 160 17.50 20.34 -7.44
CA PRO A 160 18.32 21.31 -8.17
C PRO A 160 17.94 22.78 -7.92
N THR A 161 16.68 23.05 -7.56
CA THR A 161 16.18 24.40 -7.24
C THR A 161 16.14 24.70 -5.74
N GLY A 162 16.60 23.79 -4.88
CA GLY A 162 16.70 23.99 -3.43
C GLY A 162 15.48 23.58 -2.60
N HIS A 163 14.40 23.08 -3.20
CA HIS A 163 13.26 22.54 -2.44
C HIS A 163 13.60 21.18 -1.83
N THR A 164 14.02 21.14 -0.58
CA THR A 164 14.20 19.88 0.16
C THR A 164 12.89 19.37 0.74
N THR A 165 12.89 18.16 1.30
CA THR A 165 11.75 17.59 2.03
C THR A 165 11.08 18.59 2.97
N GLY A 166 9.75 18.74 2.84
CA GLY A 166 8.92 19.63 3.63
C GLY A 166 8.87 21.09 3.14
N SER A 167 9.62 21.44 2.09
CA SER A 167 9.52 22.76 1.47
C SER A 167 8.19 22.90 0.73
N TYR A 168 7.52 24.03 0.88
CA TYR A 168 6.47 24.41 -0.07
C TYR A 168 7.09 24.78 -1.41
N VAL A 169 6.60 24.17 -2.49
CA VAL A 169 7.04 24.48 -3.85
C VAL A 169 6.18 25.63 -4.38
N ASP A 170 6.85 26.73 -4.78
CA ASP A 170 6.28 27.86 -5.51
C ASP A 170 4.90 28.35 -5.03
N LEU A 171 4.81 28.77 -3.75
CA LEU A 171 3.64 29.48 -3.23
C LEU A 171 3.37 30.75 -4.06
N LYS A 172 2.19 30.83 -4.67
CA LYS A 172 1.69 32.05 -5.30
C LYS A 172 0.88 32.90 -4.33
#